data_AF-A0A2T9YPB0-F1
#
_entry.id   AF-A0A2T9YPB0-F1
#
_cell.length_a   1.000
_cell.length_b   1.000
_cell.length_c   1.000
_cell.angle_alpha   90.00
_cell.angle_beta   90.00
_cell.angle_gamma   90.00
#
_symmetry.space_group_name_H-M   'P 1'
#
loop_
_entity.id
_entity.type
_entity.pdbx_description
1 polymer ?
#
loop_
_entity_poly.entity_id
_entity_poly.type
_entity_poly.pdbx_seq_one_letter_code
_entity_poly.pdbx_strand_id
1 'polypeptide(L)'
;MQHENENFISNSTSKRINSEKSKQNITTTSSTFYDFVLESAPLCKTPKRISYDALFEKGNRYIKFHHEYKPLVPKPNSQNSTNPVAVQPVKHKYFFAMNLYNNQEIIPHLLQELLRAFEYLGPQNIYFSLYENGSDDSSKYILSMFKITLDKLGIRNTVVVDGEKKPKSVHRIEYLAKIRNKALEPLETESSNGHKYDKIVFMNDVVFCRNDILELLYQSEHQQSDMTCPLDFDTGGPDGREILFRDTWVARDLDGNSFYKGLNDMVPHKPSMERAKKNLPFQVQCCWNGAAVLNAKPFYEPTNLKFRISKPEYNECSASECSLMCNDFWENGFRKIVTVPRVLLPYEMKHFKLLDDHYKLNPIPLPDEEKIKYVDGPETVWCFGLEGNDSNNPNQPAKQIKYTTNGTKVY
;
A
#
# COMPACT_ATOMS: atom_id res chain seq x y z
N MET A 1 78.08 -35.68 -19.82
CA MET A 1 77.49 -35.41 -18.50
C MET A 1 76.14 -36.12 -18.51
N GLN A 2 76.02 -37.39 -18.08
CA GLN A 2 76.06 -37.90 -16.68
C GLN A 2 74.90 -37.32 -15.84
N HIS A 3 74.11 -38.00 -14.99
CA HIS A 3 73.82 -39.42 -14.66
C HIS A 3 72.42 -39.42 -13.92
N GLU A 4 71.57 -40.45 -13.78
CA GLU A 4 71.40 -41.79 -14.37
C GLU A 4 69.94 -42.29 -14.13
N ASN A 5 69.53 -43.33 -14.86
CA ASN A 5 68.58 -44.42 -14.51
C ASN A 5 68.20 -44.63 -13.02
N GLU A 6 66.93 -44.95 -12.71
CA GLU A 6 66.49 -46.34 -12.39
C GLU A 6 64.98 -46.50 -12.11
N ASN A 7 64.47 -47.74 -12.28
CA ASN A 7 63.09 -48.13 -11.96
C ASN A 7 62.94 -48.51 -10.48
N PHE A 8 61.77 -48.28 -9.89
CA PHE A 8 61.29 -49.13 -8.78
C PHE A 8 59.79 -49.42 -8.86
N ILE A 9 59.46 -50.71 -8.99
CA ILE A 9 58.11 -51.26 -8.83
C ILE A 9 57.97 -51.69 -7.37
N SER A 10 56.88 -51.30 -6.70
CA SER A 10 56.41 -52.05 -5.52
C SER A 10 54.88 -52.07 -5.44
N ASN A 11 54.34 -53.25 -5.15
CA ASN A 11 52.90 -53.49 -5.00
C ASN A 11 52.40 -52.99 -3.65
N SER A 12 51.25 -52.32 -3.60
CA SER A 12 50.32 -52.49 -2.47
C SER A 12 48.84 -52.36 -2.88
N THR A 13 48.18 -53.52 -2.82
CA THR A 13 46.77 -53.73 -2.42
C THR A 13 45.75 -52.60 -2.58
N SER A 14 44.81 -52.80 -3.52
CA SER A 14 43.52 -52.12 -3.55
C SER A 14 42.76 -52.28 -2.22
N LYS A 15 42.47 -51.16 -1.54
CA LYS A 15 41.40 -51.07 -0.55
C LYS A 15 40.26 -50.24 -1.15
N ARG A 16 39.10 -50.88 -1.35
CA ARG A 16 37.85 -50.19 -1.67
C ARG A 16 37.49 -49.27 -0.49
N ILE A 17 37.49 -47.96 -0.72
CA ILE A 17 36.80 -47.01 0.15
C ILE A 17 35.36 -46.93 -0.35
N ASN A 18 34.44 -47.55 0.39
CA ASN A 18 33.01 -47.33 0.17
C ASN A 18 32.71 -45.86 0.46
N SER A 19 32.26 -45.10 -0.55
CA SER A 19 31.73 -43.77 -0.32
C SER A 19 30.28 -43.89 0.14
N GLU A 20 30.04 -43.73 1.44
CA GLU A 20 28.71 -43.43 1.94
C GLU A 20 28.30 -42.04 1.44
N LYS A 21 27.63 -42.01 0.28
CA LYS A 21 26.90 -40.83 -0.16
C LYS A 21 25.75 -40.59 0.80
N SER A 22 25.99 -39.79 1.84
CA SER A 22 24.90 -39.24 2.64
C SER A 22 23.96 -38.48 1.71
N LYS A 23 22.70 -38.91 1.63
CA LYS A 23 21.65 -38.15 0.96
C LYS A 23 21.30 -37.00 1.89
N GLN A 24 21.94 -35.85 1.71
CA GLN A 24 21.46 -34.62 2.35
C GLN A 24 20.07 -34.29 1.76
N ASN A 25 19.06 -34.38 2.62
CA ASN A 25 17.67 -34.20 2.22
C ASN A 25 17.42 -32.74 1.79
N ILE A 26 16.96 -32.58 0.54
CA ILE A 26 16.44 -31.31 0.01
C ILE A 26 15.15 -30.96 0.76
N THR A 27 15.28 -30.23 1.86
CA THR A 27 14.14 -29.88 2.74
C THR A 27 14.20 -28.43 3.26
N THR A 28 15.36 -27.79 3.22
CA THR A 28 15.62 -26.46 3.83
C THR A 28 15.15 -25.26 3.01
N THR A 29 15.01 -25.41 1.69
CA THR A 29 14.43 -24.37 0.81
C THR A 29 12.92 -24.21 0.97
N SER A 30 12.22 -25.22 1.52
CA SER A 30 10.77 -25.14 1.74
C SER A 30 10.42 -24.38 3.02
N SER A 31 11.21 -24.49 4.10
CA SER A 31 10.92 -23.74 5.33
C SER A 31 11.25 -22.27 5.14
N THR A 32 12.46 -21.94 4.68
CA THR A 32 12.92 -20.55 4.53
C THR A 32 12.01 -19.68 3.64
N PHE A 33 11.42 -20.23 2.58
CA PHE A 33 10.43 -19.51 1.76
C PHE A 33 9.08 -19.34 2.49
N TYR A 34 8.65 -20.33 3.25
CA TYR A 34 7.43 -20.29 4.06
C TYR A 34 7.57 -19.32 5.24
N ASP A 35 8.72 -19.31 5.90
CA ASP A 35 9.10 -18.38 6.97
C ASP A 35 9.10 -16.94 6.45
N PHE A 36 9.62 -16.67 5.24
CA PHE A 36 9.58 -15.34 4.60
C PHE A 36 8.16 -14.84 4.31
N VAL A 37 7.22 -15.73 4.00
CA VAL A 37 5.81 -15.38 3.71
C VAL A 37 5.02 -15.08 5.00
N LEU A 38 5.39 -15.67 6.13
CA LEU A 38 4.61 -15.62 7.37
C LEU A 38 5.21 -14.73 8.48
N GLU A 39 6.53 -14.69 8.63
CA GLU A 39 7.19 -13.86 9.64
C GLU A 39 6.99 -12.38 9.37
N SER A 40 6.68 -11.60 10.41
CA SER A 40 6.68 -10.14 10.31
C SER A 40 8.09 -9.60 9.99
N ALA A 41 8.15 -8.53 9.22
CA ALA A 41 9.37 -7.78 8.97
C ALA A 41 9.97 -7.24 10.30
N PRO A 42 11.29 -7.01 10.41
CA PRO A 42 11.93 -6.70 11.70
C PRO A 42 11.35 -5.49 12.45
N LEU A 43 10.96 -4.42 11.74
CA LEU A 43 10.31 -3.26 12.37
C LEU A 43 8.90 -3.55 12.88
N CYS A 44 8.25 -4.60 12.36
CA CYS A 44 6.95 -5.08 12.79
C CYS A 44 7.02 -6.03 14.01
N LYS A 45 8.23 -6.26 14.56
CA LYS A 45 8.47 -7.17 15.69
C LYS A 45 8.92 -6.45 16.99
N THR A 46 8.83 -5.12 17.07
CA THR A 46 9.11 -4.42 18.34
C THR A 46 8.04 -4.77 19.39
N PRO A 47 8.37 -4.85 20.69
CA PRO A 47 7.38 -5.14 21.72
C PRO A 47 6.21 -4.15 21.76
N LYS A 48 6.49 -2.86 21.46
CA LYS A 48 5.47 -1.82 21.39
C LYS A 48 4.58 -1.99 20.15
N ARG A 49 5.15 -2.28 18.97
CA ARG A 49 4.38 -2.55 17.75
C ARG A 49 3.48 -3.78 17.90
N ILE A 50 4.01 -4.88 18.44
CA ILE A 50 3.21 -6.10 18.73
C ILE A 50 2.04 -5.76 19.67
N SER A 51 2.30 -4.97 20.72
CA SER A 51 1.26 -4.54 21.67
C SER A 51 0.21 -3.64 21.00
N TYR A 52 0.61 -2.79 20.05
CA TYR A 52 -0.27 -1.92 19.28
C TYR A 52 -1.13 -2.71 18.28
N ASP A 53 -0.53 -3.65 17.55
CA ASP A 53 -1.21 -4.53 16.60
C ASP A 53 -2.26 -5.42 17.29
N ALA A 54 -1.94 -5.90 18.50
CA ALA A 54 -2.88 -6.63 19.35
C ALA A 54 -4.06 -5.78 19.84
N LEU A 55 -4.04 -4.44 19.72
CA LEU A 55 -5.24 -3.62 19.95
C LEU A 55 -6.19 -3.69 18.76
N PHE A 56 -5.68 -3.65 17.52
CA PHE A 56 -6.49 -3.75 16.31
C PHE A 56 -7.15 -5.11 16.14
N GLU A 57 -6.53 -6.18 16.64
CA GLU A 57 -7.06 -7.55 16.53
C GLU A 57 -8.18 -7.85 17.55
N LYS A 58 -8.45 -6.95 18.52
CA LYS A 58 -9.52 -7.12 19.52
C LYS A 58 -10.93 -7.08 18.91
N GLY A 59 -11.86 -7.77 19.56
CA GLY A 59 -13.30 -7.65 19.25
C GLY A 59 -13.67 -8.12 17.84
N ASN A 60 -12.94 -9.09 17.29
CA ASN A 60 -13.22 -9.74 16.01
C ASN A 60 -13.16 -8.81 14.78
N ARG A 61 -12.55 -7.61 14.88
CA ARG A 61 -12.45 -6.60 13.80
C ARG A 61 -12.03 -7.16 12.45
N TYR A 62 -10.99 -8.01 12.46
CA TYR A 62 -10.40 -8.59 11.25
C TYR A 62 -10.88 -10.02 10.94
N ILE A 63 -11.60 -10.67 11.87
CA ILE A 63 -12.04 -12.07 11.75
C ILE A 63 -12.85 -12.33 10.48
N LYS A 64 -13.65 -11.34 10.07
CA LYS A 64 -14.46 -11.34 8.84
C LYS A 64 -13.66 -11.49 7.53
N PHE A 65 -12.35 -11.23 7.54
CA PHE A 65 -11.50 -11.40 6.36
C PHE A 65 -10.79 -12.76 6.33
N HIS A 66 -10.43 -13.30 7.49
CA HIS A 66 -9.59 -14.50 7.61
C HIS A 66 -10.38 -15.81 7.77
N HIS A 67 -11.60 -15.80 8.34
CA HIS A 67 -12.34 -17.07 8.59
C HIS A 67 -12.89 -17.73 7.32
N GLU A 68 -12.99 -16.96 6.24
CA GLU A 68 -13.52 -17.39 4.94
C GLU A 68 -12.41 -18.05 4.07
N TYR A 69 -11.13 -17.71 4.31
CA TYR A 69 -9.97 -18.33 3.66
C TYR A 69 -9.38 -19.49 4.48
N LYS A 70 -8.96 -20.55 3.78
CA LYS A 70 -8.10 -21.61 4.33
C LYS A 70 -6.92 -21.80 3.38
N PRO A 71 -5.67 -21.61 3.85
CA PRO A 71 -4.49 -21.79 3.01
C PRO A 71 -4.44 -23.16 2.34
N LEU A 72 -4.15 -23.18 1.04
CA LEU A 72 -3.83 -24.40 0.31
C LEU A 72 -2.42 -24.85 0.71
N VAL A 73 -2.31 -25.56 1.84
CA VAL A 73 -1.04 -26.15 2.28
C VAL A 73 -0.50 -27.05 1.15
N PRO A 74 0.70 -26.78 0.60
CA PRO A 74 1.29 -27.63 -0.42
C PRO A 74 1.57 -29.02 0.18
N LYS A 75 0.81 -30.03 -0.21
CA LYS A 75 1.02 -31.41 0.24
C LYS A 75 2.36 -31.91 -0.32
N PRO A 76 3.37 -32.24 0.50
CA PRO A 76 4.70 -32.57 -0.02
C PRO A 76 4.78 -33.82 -0.89
N ASN A 77 3.78 -34.72 -0.82
CA ASN A 77 3.71 -35.96 -1.58
C ASN A 77 2.25 -36.42 -1.79
N SER A 78 1.48 -35.79 -2.69
CA SER A 78 0.18 -36.34 -3.13
C SER A 78 0.07 -36.39 -4.65
N GLN A 79 0.41 -37.54 -5.24
CA GLN A 79 0.14 -37.86 -6.65
C GLN A 79 -1.35 -38.11 -6.95
N ASN A 80 -2.22 -38.14 -5.94
CA ASN A 80 -3.65 -38.27 -6.13
C ASN A 80 -4.31 -36.89 -6.09
N SER A 81 -5.00 -36.56 -7.18
CA SER A 81 -5.80 -35.34 -7.32
C SER A 81 -6.91 -35.29 -6.28
N THR A 82 -6.81 -34.32 -5.38
CA THR A 82 -7.97 -33.74 -4.72
C THR A 82 -8.10 -32.32 -5.25
N ASN A 83 -9.18 -32.04 -5.99
CA ASN A 83 -9.49 -30.69 -6.47
C ASN A 83 -9.33 -29.69 -5.32
N PRO A 84 -8.82 -28.46 -5.58
CA PRO A 84 -8.64 -27.47 -4.53
C PRO A 84 -9.95 -27.30 -3.76
N VAL A 85 -9.87 -27.38 -2.44
CA VAL A 85 -11.03 -27.19 -1.57
C VAL A 85 -11.59 -25.82 -1.89
N ALA A 86 -12.87 -25.75 -2.28
CA ALA A 86 -13.52 -24.50 -2.61
C ALA A 86 -13.43 -23.56 -1.41
N VAL A 87 -12.61 -22.51 -1.54
CA VAL A 87 -12.56 -21.44 -0.57
C VAL A 87 -13.90 -20.72 -0.62
N GLN A 88 -14.51 -20.47 0.54
CA GLN A 88 -15.74 -19.68 0.57
C GLN A 88 -15.38 -18.26 0.10
N PRO A 89 -16.14 -17.66 -0.85
CA PRO A 89 -15.81 -16.34 -1.37
C PRO A 89 -15.76 -15.34 -0.21
N VAL A 90 -14.62 -14.66 -0.04
CA VAL A 90 -14.57 -13.55 0.91
C VAL A 90 -15.49 -12.45 0.38
N LYS A 91 -16.19 -11.73 1.27
CA LYS A 91 -17.20 -10.74 0.89
C LYS A 91 -16.72 -9.73 -0.18
N HIS A 92 -15.42 -9.40 -0.22
CA HIS A 92 -14.84 -8.47 -1.17
C HIS A 92 -13.53 -8.97 -1.80
N LYS A 93 -13.32 -8.55 -3.05
CA LYS A 93 -12.08 -8.73 -3.82
C LYS A 93 -11.29 -7.42 -3.87
N TYR A 94 -9.97 -7.54 -3.81
CA TYR A 94 -9.04 -6.43 -3.64
C TYR A 94 -8.05 -6.33 -4.80
N PHE A 95 -8.00 -5.18 -5.45
CA PHE A 95 -6.95 -4.84 -6.42
C PHE A 95 -5.89 -3.98 -5.73
N PHE A 96 -4.73 -4.54 -5.45
CA PHE A 96 -3.60 -3.80 -4.89
C PHE A 96 -2.83 -3.12 -6.01
N ALA A 97 -2.52 -1.83 -5.87
CA ALA A 97 -1.86 -1.01 -6.87
C ALA A 97 -0.69 -0.23 -6.25
N MET A 98 0.48 -0.25 -6.91
CA MET A 98 1.67 0.46 -6.43
C MET A 98 2.51 1.06 -7.54
N ASN A 99 3.16 2.18 -7.24
CA ASN A 99 4.27 2.72 -8.02
C ASN A 99 5.52 2.83 -7.14
N LEU A 100 6.69 2.54 -7.71
CA LEU A 100 7.98 2.63 -7.03
C LEU A 100 9.05 3.21 -7.96
N TYR A 101 10.00 3.95 -7.37
CA TYR A 101 11.16 4.52 -8.03
C TYR A 101 12.28 4.79 -7.01
N ASN A 102 13.43 4.14 -7.18
CA ASN A 102 14.61 4.23 -6.30
C ASN A 102 14.31 3.91 -4.82
N ASN A 103 13.61 2.78 -4.57
CA ASN A 103 13.12 2.39 -3.25
C ASN A 103 13.82 1.13 -2.68
N GLN A 104 15.05 0.79 -3.11
CA GLN A 104 15.70 -0.49 -2.76
C GLN A 104 15.79 -0.78 -1.25
N GLU A 105 15.85 0.25 -0.40
CA GLU A 105 15.96 0.11 1.06
C GLU A 105 14.66 -0.40 1.69
N ILE A 106 13.50 0.11 1.26
CA ILE A 106 12.20 -0.21 1.86
C ILE A 106 11.54 -1.44 1.25
N ILE A 107 11.85 -1.75 -0.02
CA ILE A 107 11.19 -2.84 -0.77
C ILE A 107 11.21 -4.17 0.00
N PRO A 108 12.33 -4.67 0.57
CA PRO A 108 12.33 -5.94 1.28
C PRO A 108 11.32 -6.01 2.44
N HIS A 109 11.18 -4.93 3.22
CA HIS A 109 10.20 -4.82 4.31
C HIS A 109 8.77 -4.77 3.76
N LEU A 110 8.54 -3.92 2.75
CA LEU A 110 7.24 -3.70 2.12
C LEU A 110 6.70 -5.00 1.51
N LEU A 111 7.53 -5.74 0.78
CA LEU A 111 7.15 -7.00 0.15
C LEU A 111 6.82 -8.09 1.17
N GLN A 112 7.56 -8.16 2.28
CA GLN A 112 7.30 -9.11 3.37
C GLN A 112 5.92 -8.84 4.01
N GLU A 113 5.61 -7.58 4.33
CA GLU A 113 4.32 -7.23 4.95
C GLU A 113 3.14 -7.29 3.96
N LEU A 114 3.36 -7.07 2.65
CA LEU A 114 2.37 -7.37 1.60
C LEU A 114 2.01 -8.85 1.56
N LEU A 115 2.99 -9.76 1.54
CA LEU A 115 2.72 -11.21 1.49
C LEU A 115 1.89 -11.66 2.70
N ARG A 116 2.17 -11.13 3.88
CA ARG A 116 1.38 -11.41 5.09
C ARG A 116 -0.03 -10.84 5.03
N ALA A 117 -0.24 -9.71 4.37
CA ALA A 117 -1.58 -9.18 4.09
C ALA A 117 -2.31 -10.05 3.05
N PHE A 118 -1.61 -10.53 2.02
CA PHE A 118 -2.19 -11.37 0.98
C PHE A 118 -2.61 -12.74 1.49
N GLU A 119 -1.79 -13.37 2.33
CA GLU A 119 -2.16 -14.61 3.02
C GLU A 119 -3.33 -14.39 3.99
N TYR A 120 -3.40 -13.25 4.68
CA TYR A 120 -4.53 -12.95 5.59
C TYR A 120 -5.86 -12.76 4.86
N LEU A 121 -5.83 -12.11 3.69
CA LEU A 121 -7.00 -11.82 2.85
C LEU A 121 -7.37 -12.97 1.90
N GLY A 122 -6.50 -13.96 1.73
CA GLY A 122 -6.63 -15.04 0.75
C GLY A 122 -6.18 -14.63 -0.67
N PRO A 123 -5.09 -15.20 -1.21
CA PRO A 123 -4.55 -14.93 -2.55
C PRO A 123 -5.58 -14.91 -3.69
N GLN A 124 -6.59 -15.79 -3.65
CA GLN A 124 -7.64 -15.88 -4.67
C GLN A 124 -8.57 -14.65 -4.73
N ASN A 125 -8.63 -13.84 -3.66
CA ASN A 125 -9.43 -12.62 -3.61
C ASN A 125 -8.65 -11.39 -4.11
N ILE A 126 -7.38 -11.58 -4.47
CA ILE A 126 -6.42 -10.51 -4.69
C ILE A 126 -6.01 -10.46 -6.16
N TYR A 127 -5.68 -9.25 -6.59
CA TYR A 127 -4.80 -8.99 -7.71
C TYR A 127 -3.74 -8.00 -7.27
N PHE A 128 -2.48 -8.21 -7.64
CA PHE A 128 -1.39 -7.29 -7.33
C PHE A 128 -0.82 -6.65 -8.60
N SER A 129 -0.95 -5.34 -8.71
CA SER A 129 -0.41 -4.55 -9.81
C SER A 129 0.68 -3.60 -9.30
N LEU A 130 1.86 -3.68 -9.88
CA LEU A 130 2.97 -2.80 -9.56
C LEU A 130 3.62 -2.31 -10.86
N TYR A 131 3.82 -1.00 -10.95
CA TYR A 131 4.57 -0.37 -12.04
C TYR A 131 5.75 0.43 -11.47
N GLU A 132 6.96 -0.08 -11.70
CA GLU A 132 8.23 0.57 -11.37
C GLU A 132 8.66 1.45 -12.55
N ASN A 133 8.96 2.72 -12.29
CA ASN A 133 9.11 3.76 -13.32
C ASN A 133 10.57 4.18 -13.63
N GLY A 134 11.48 3.22 -13.78
CA GLY A 134 12.82 3.46 -14.35
C GLY A 134 13.95 3.67 -13.33
N SER A 135 13.93 2.98 -12.20
CA SER A 135 14.91 3.09 -11.11
C SER A 135 16.36 2.89 -11.57
N ASP A 136 17.28 3.60 -10.93
CA ASP A 136 18.73 3.47 -11.07
C ASP A 136 19.36 2.53 -10.03
N ASP A 137 18.60 2.15 -9.00
CA ASP A 137 19.05 1.28 -7.90
C ASP A 137 18.61 -0.19 -8.09
N SER A 138 18.77 -1.00 -7.04
CA SER A 138 18.45 -2.43 -7.07
C SER A 138 16.94 -2.76 -7.13
N SER A 139 16.04 -1.78 -7.07
CA SER A 139 14.58 -1.99 -7.02
C SER A 139 14.10 -2.92 -8.13
N LYS A 140 14.58 -2.70 -9.36
CA LYS A 140 14.22 -3.47 -10.56
C LYS A 140 14.49 -4.96 -10.43
N TYR A 141 15.64 -5.30 -9.84
CA TYR A 141 16.03 -6.69 -9.61
C TYR A 141 15.17 -7.33 -8.50
N ILE A 142 14.97 -6.64 -7.38
CA ILE A 142 14.19 -7.14 -6.25
C ILE A 142 12.74 -7.40 -6.68
N LEU A 143 12.14 -6.48 -7.44
CA LEU A 143 10.76 -6.60 -7.93
C LEU A 143 10.59 -7.71 -8.98
N SER A 144 11.59 -7.91 -9.84
CA SER A 144 11.61 -9.05 -10.77
C SER A 144 11.63 -10.39 -10.03
N MET A 145 12.40 -10.49 -8.94
CA MET A 145 12.39 -11.68 -8.08
C MET A 145 11.07 -11.82 -7.31
N PHE A 146 10.46 -10.71 -6.89
CA PHE A 146 9.15 -10.73 -6.22
C PHE A 146 8.03 -11.26 -7.13
N LYS A 147 8.04 -10.91 -8.43
CA LYS A 147 7.09 -11.49 -9.39
C LYS A 147 7.16 -13.02 -9.41
N ILE A 148 8.36 -13.59 -9.44
CA ILE A 148 8.55 -15.05 -9.40
C ILE A 148 7.98 -15.66 -8.10
N THR A 149 8.10 -14.94 -6.97
CA THR A 149 7.48 -15.33 -5.69
C THR A 149 5.95 -15.31 -5.77
N LEU A 150 5.34 -14.25 -6.30
CA LEU A 150 3.89 -14.15 -6.48
C LEU A 150 3.35 -15.25 -7.40
N ASP A 151 4.01 -15.50 -8.53
CA ASP A 151 3.63 -16.53 -9.50
C ASP A 151 3.69 -17.94 -8.87
N LYS A 152 4.71 -18.21 -8.03
CA LYS A 152 4.80 -19.47 -7.26
C LYS A 152 3.74 -19.62 -6.17
N LEU A 153 3.27 -18.52 -5.60
CA LEU A 153 2.20 -18.49 -4.60
C LEU A 153 0.79 -18.48 -5.24
N GLY A 154 0.68 -18.46 -6.57
CA GLY A 154 -0.59 -18.39 -7.28
C GLY A 154 -1.32 -17.05 -7.13
N ILE A 155 -0.63 -16.00 -6.69
CA ILE A 155 -1.19 -14.65 -6.57
C ILE A 155 -1.21 -14.02 -7.96
N ARG A 156 -2.41 -13.73 -8.49
CA ARG A 156 -2.57 -13.09 -9.81
C ARG A 156 -1.97 -11.69 -9.77
N ASN A 157 -1.08 -11.39 -10.71
CA ASN A 157 -0.29 -10.17 -10.68
C ASN A 157 0.10 -9.64 -12.05
N THR A 158 0.37 -8.33 -12.08
CA THR A 158 1.19 -7.66 -13.08
C THR A 158 2.29 -6.91 -12.34
N VAL A 159 3.56 -7.23 -12.63
CA VAL A 159 4.70 -6.44 -12.14
C VAL A 159 5.47 -5.98 -13.37
N VAL A 160 5.40 -4.68 -13.65
CA VAL A 160 6.13 -4.02 -14.73
C VAL A 160 7.34 -3.32 -14.14
N VAL A 161 8.49 -3.54 -14.77
CA VAL A 161 9.77 -2.94 -14.42
C VAL A 161 10.27 -2.19 -15.64
N ASP A 162 10.15 -0.87 -15.63
CA ASP A 162 10.43 -0.06 -16.82
C ASP A 162 11.93 0.24 -16.99
N GLY A 163 12.35 0.32 -18.25
CA GLY A 163 13.67 0.81 -18.64
C GLY A 163 13.69 2.32 -18.90
N GLU A 164 12.54 2.93 -19.19
CA GLU A 164 12.42 4.33 -19.53
C GLU A 164 12.54 5.22 -18.28
N LYS A 165 13.45 6.20 -18.33
CA LYS A 165 13.56 7.24 -17.31
C LYS A 165 12.51 8.32 -17.49
N LYS A 166 12.14 8.99 -16.39
CA LYS A 166 11.30 10.21 -16.43
C LYS A 166 11.84 11.19 -17.50
N PRO A 167 11.01 11.62 -18.47
CA PRO A 167 11.37 12.67 -19.43
C PRO A 167 11.72 13.99 -18.74
N LYS A 168 12.64 14.77 -19.33
CA LYS A 168 12.95 16.14 -18.90
C LYS A 168 11.86 17.11 -19.35
N SER A 169 11.65 18.19 -18.60
CA SER A 169 10.66 19.24 -18.89
C SER A 169 9.23 18.72 -19.05
N VAL A 170 8.85 17.73 -18.25
CA VAL A 170 7.46 17.24 -18.20
C VAL A 170 6.73 17.89 -17.02
N HIS A 171 5.43 18.14 -17.19
CA HIS A 171 4.60 18.63 -16.09
C HIS A 171 4.47 17.54 -15.02
N ARG A 172 4.74 17.88 -13.75
CA ARG A 172 4.85 16.88 -12.68
C ARG A 172 3.54 16.12 -12.47
N ILE A 173 2.41 16.81 -12.48
CA ILE A 173 1.09 16.22 -12.23
C ILE A 173 0.68 15.31 -13.38
N GLU A 174 0.93 15.73 -14.63
CA GLU A 174 0.69 14.89 -15.82
C GLU A 174 1.51 13.59 -15.77
N TYR A 175 2.81 13.69 -15.44
CA TYR A 175 3.68 12.53 -15.30
C TYR A 175 3.18 11.59 -14.19
N LEU A 176 2.91 12.09 -12.98
CA LEU A 176 2.42 11.27 -11.87
C LEU A 176 1.07 10.63 -12.20
N ALA A 177 0.14 11.35 -12.84
CA ALA A 177 -1.12 10.80 -13.30
C ALA A 177 -0.91 9.63 -14.28
N LYS A 178 -0.01 9.78 -15.27
CA LYS A 178 0.36 8.70 -16.20
C LYS A 178 0.92 7.48 -15.45
N ILE A 179 1.84 7.69 -14.50
CA ILE A 179 2.48 6.61 -13.74
C ILE A 179 1.48 5.88 -12.82
N ARG A 180 0.56 6.61 -12.16
CA ARG A 180 -0.50 5.99 -11.36
C ARG A 180 -1.50 5.20 -12.20
N ASN A 181 -1.87 5.72 -13.38
CA ASN A 181 -2.71 4.98 -14.32
C ASN A 181 -2.02 3.70 -14.81
N LYS A 182 -0.71 3.69 -15.02
CA LYS A 182 0.04 2.47 -15.38
C LYS A 182 -0.10 1.34 -14.35
N ALA A 183 -0.17 1.67 -13.05
CA ALA A 183 -0.46 0.68 -12.01
C ALA A 183 -1.94 0.22 -12.00
N LEU A 184 -2.87 0.95 -12.62
CA LEU A 184 -4.28 0.59 -12.74
C LEU A 184 -4.67 -0.05 -14.09
N GLU A 185 -3.82 0.01 -15.11
CA GLU A 185 -4.09 -0.59 -16.44
C GLU A 185 -4.60 -2.04 -16.39
N PRO A 186 -4.08 -2.95 -15.52
CA PRO A 186 -4.60 -4.31 -15.45
C PRO A 186 -6.06 -4.44 -14.98
N LEU A 187 -6.63 -3.42 -14.34
CA LEU A 187 -8.03 -3.43 -13.85
C LEU A 187 -9.04 -3.58 -15.00
N GLU A 188 -8.75 -2.98 -16.17
CA GLU A 188 -9.57 -3.03 -17.37
C GLU A 188 -9.52 -4.42 -18.03
N THR A 189 -8.32 -4.98 -18.16
CA THR A 189 -8.06 -6.35 -18.66
C THR A 189 -8.71 -7.39 -17.76
N GLU A 190 -8.54 -7.26 -16.44
CA GLU A 190 -9.15 -8.16 -15.47
C GLU A 190 -10.68 -8.11 -15.50
N SER A 191 -11.27 -6.92 -15.54
CA SER A 191 -12.72 -6.76 -15.69
C SER A 191 -13.24 -7.41 -16.97
N SER A 192 -12.50 -7.29 -18.08
CA SER A 192 -12.84 -7.92 -19.36
C SER A 192 -12.76 -9.45 -19.29
N ASN A 193 -11.86 -10.00 -18.48
CA ASN A 193 -11.74 -11.43 -18.17
C ASN A 193 -12.78 -11.91 -17.11
N GLY A 194 -13.74 -11.08 -16.71
CA GLY A 194 -14.77 -11.41 -15.72
C GLY A 194 -14.31 -11.26 -14.26
N HIS A 195 -13.14 -10.67 -14.01
CA HIS A 195 -12.59 -10.43 -12.69
C HIS A 195 -12.79 -8.96 -12.28
N LYS A 196 -13.90 -8.68 -11.59
CA LYS A 196 -14.12 -7.40 -10.92
C LYS A 196 -13.69 -7.43 -9.45
N TYR A 197 -13.22 -6.29 -8.99
CA TYR A 197 -12.79 -5.98 -7.62
C TYR A 197 -13.72 -4.95 -7.01
N ASP A 198 -13.93 -5.04 -5.70
CA ASP A 198 -14.77 -4.12 -4.92
C ASP A 198 -13.98 -2.92 -4.42
N LYS A 199 -12.71 -3.16 -4.07
CA LYS A 199 -11.80 -2.17 -3.48
C LYS A 199 -10.47 -2.15 -4.22
N ILE A 200 -9.93 -0.95 -4.44
CA ILE A 200 -8.54 -0.75 -4.88
C ILE A 200 -7.73 -0.32 -3.65
N VAL A 201 -6.63 -0.99 -3.35
CA VAL A 201 -5.68 -0.60 -2.30
C VAL A 201 -4.47 0.01 -2.99
N PHE A 202 -4.47 1.32 -3.15
CA PHE A 202 -3.35 2.06 -3.74
C PHE A 202 -2.35 2.43 -2.64
N MET A 203 -1.08 2.11 -2.80
CA MET A 203 -0.01 2.54 -1.88
C MET A 203 1.12 3.22 -2.65
N ASN A 204 1.66 4.29 -2.06
CA ASN A 204 2.94 4.86 -2.46
C ASN A 204 4.09 3.97 -1.90
N ASP A 205 5.30 4.50 -1.97
CA ASP A 205 6.54 3.95 -1.41
C ASP A 205 6.66 4.13 0.13
N VAL A 206 5.64 3.68 0.86
CA VAL A 206 5.56 3.80 2.32
C VAL A 206 5.93 2.51 3.07
N VAL A 207 6.49 2.67 4.27
CA VAL A 207 6.78 1.61 5.22
C VAL A 207 5.56 1.36 6.11
N PHE A 208 5.03 0.14 6.12
CA PHE A 208 3.87 -0.25 6.92
C PHE A 208 4.04 -1.68 7.47
N CYS A 209 3.24 -2.08 8.45
CA CYS A 209 3.01 -3.48 8.78
C CYS A 209 1.63 -3.92 8.31
N ARG A 210 1.43 -5.22 8.09
CA ARG A 210 0.16 -5.85 7.67
C ARG A 210 -1.06 -5.22 8.34
N ASN A 211 -1.00 -5.05 9.66
CA ASN A 211 -2.11 -4.58 10.47
C ASN A 211 -2.51 -3.12 10.18
N ASP A 212 -1.62 -2.30 9.62
CA ASP A 212 -1.94 -0.95 9.13
C ASP A 212 -2.90 -1.01 7.92
N ILE A 213 -2.60 -1.91 6.98
CA ILE A 213 -3.45 -2.15 5.79
C ILE A 213 -4.78 -2.80 6.18
N LEU A 214 -4.75 -3.79 7.10
CA LEU A 214 -5.96 -4.42 7.60
C LEU A 214 -6.87 -3.44 8.35
N GLU A 215 -6.32 -2.45 9.08
CA GLU A 215 -7.12 -1.41 9.74
C GLU A 215 -7.79 -0.49 8.71
N LEU A 216 -7.08 -0.10 7.64
CA LEU A 216 -7.66 0.69 6.55
C LEU A 216 -8.78 -0.08 5.83
N LEU A 217 -8.61 -1.38 5.57
CA LEU A 217 -9.64 -2.23 4.98
C LEU A 217 -10.83 -2.43 5.93
N TYR A 218 -10.57 -2.66 7.22
CA TYR A 218 -11.61 -2.74 8.25
C TYR A 218 -12.42 -1.46 8.32
N GLN A 219 -11.78 -0.28 8.34
CA GLN A 219 -12.47 1.01 8.32
C GLN A 219 -13.18 1.30 7.00
N SER A 220 -12.63 0.90 5.87
CA SER A 220 -13.31 1.08 4.57
C SER A 220 -14.66 0.37 4.55
N GLU A 221 -14.68 -0.87 5.04
CA GLU A 221 -15.89 -1.67 5.21
C GLU A 221 -16.81 -1.18 6.32
N HIS A 222 -16.25 -0.86 7.50
CA HIS A 222 -17.02 -0.45 8.67
C HIS A 222 -17.70 0.89 8.43
N GLN A 223 -17.01 1.87 7.87
CA GLN A 223 -17.57 3.19 7.57
C GLN A 223 -18.42 3.20 6.29
N GLN A 224 -18.42 2.13 5.50
CA GLN A 224 -18.95 2.10 4.12
C GLN A 224 -18.42 3.29 3.30
N SER A 225 -17.12 3.55 3.44
CA SER A 225 -16.47 4.71 2.84
C SER A 225 -16.05 4.43 1.41
N ASP A 226 -16.09 5.49 0.61
CA ASP A 226 -15.66 5.50 -0.78
C ASP A 226 -14.15 5.66 -0.92
N MET A 227 -13.52 6.36 0.02
CA MET A 227 -12.07 6.49 0.10
C MET A 227 -11.65 6.48 1.58
N THR A 228 -10.66 5.67 1.91
CA THR A 228 -10.14 5.51 3.28
C THR A 228 -8.61 5.64 3.25
N CYS A 229 -8.06 6.64 3.95
CA CYS A 229 -6.62 6.90 3.95
C CYS A 229 -6.04 6.89 5.39
N PRO A 230 -4.75 6.58 5.57
CA PRO A 230 -4.05 6.74 6.83
C PRO A 230 -3.66 8.22 7.01
N LEU A 231 -2.68 8.49 7.87
CA LEU A 231 -1.85 9.70 7.78
C LEU A 231 -0.44 9.29 7.39
N ASP A 232 0.19 10.08 6.52
CA ASP A 232 1.62 9.94 6.23
C ASP A 232 2.44 11.03 6.93
N PHE A 233 3.73 10.76 7.16
CA PHE A 233 4.56 11.68 7.93
C PHE A 233 6.01 11.81 7.45
N ASP A 234 6.58 12.93 7.88
CA ASP A 234 7.99 13.28 7.90
C ASP A 234 8.45 13.45 9.35
N THR A 235 9.77 13.56 9.54
CA THR A 235 10.36 13.96 10.81
C THR A 235 10.97 15.35 10.72
N GLY A 236 10.87 16.14 11.80
CA GLY A 236 11.46 17.47 11.90
C GLY A 236 11.89 17.79 13.34
N GLY A 237 11.88 19.08 13.67
CA GLY A 237 12.30 19.59 14.97
C GLY A 237 13.82 19.62 15.17
N PRO A 238 14.31 20.16 16.30
CA PRO A 238 15.74 20.39 16.55
C PRO A 238 16.60 19.11 16.64
N ASP A 239 16.01 17.97 17.00
CA ASP A 239 16.66 16.67 17.11
C ASP A 239 16.29 15.70 15.96
N GLY A 240 15.47 16.15 15.01
CA GLY A 240 14.97 15.32 13.91
C GLY A 240 14.00 14.21 14.32
N ARG A 241 13.40 14.27 15.52
CA ARG A 241 12.47 13.22 16.02
C ARG A 241 11.00 13.63 16.04
N GLU A 242 10.67 14.89 15.82
CA GLU A 242 9.28 15.36 15.83
C GLU A 242 8.52 14.80 14.62
N ILE A 243 7.45 14.02 14.86
CA ILE A 243 6.59 13.51 13.79
C ILE A 243 5.65 14.62 13.29
N LEU A 244 5.77 14.94 12.00
CA LEU A 244 5.00 15.98 11.31
C LEU A 244 4.20 15.37 10.15
N PHE A 245 2.93 15.70 10.03
CA PHE A 245 2.10 15.27 8.90
C PHE A 245 2.74 15.70 7.56
N ARG A 246 2.87 14.78 6.59
CA ARG A 246 3.56 15.11 5.33
C ARG A 246 2.66 15.91 4.41
N ASP A 247 1.57 15.35 3.92
CA ASP A 247 0.90 15.85 2.72
C ASP A 247 -0.15 16.97 2.95
N THR A 248 0.34 18.14 3.38
CA THR A 248 -0.48 19.36 3.52
C THR A 248 -0.92 19.94 2.18
N TRP A 249 -0.35 19.50 1.04
CA TRP A 249 -0.78 19.98 -0.28
C TRP A 249 -2.05 19.27 -0.74
N VAL A 250 -2.19 17.97 -0.48
CA VAL A 250 -3.32 17.15 -0.91
C VAL A 250 -4.47 17.10 0.10
N ALA A 251 -4.18 16.90 1.39
CA ALA A 251 -5.24 16.67 2.39
C ALA A 251 -6.09 17.92 2.65
N ARG A 252 -7.42 17.75 2.67
CA ARG A 252 -8.40 18.83 2.83
C ARG A 252 -9.52 18.46 3.78
N ASP A 253 -9.79 19.30 4.76
CA ASP A 253 -10.85 19.09 5.74
C ASP A 253 -12.26 19.41 5.19
N LEU A 254 -13.28 19.34 6.04
CA LEU A 254 -14.67 19.61 5.68
C LEU A 254 -15.03 21.10 5.61
N ASP A 255 -14.12 22.01 6.00
CA ASP A 255 -14.23 23.44 5.75
C ASP A 255 -13.48 23.85 4.45
N GLY A 256 -12.91 22.86 3.74
CA GLY A 256 -12.14 23.04 2.51
C GLY A 256 -10.71 23.55 2.72
N ASN A 257 -10.20 23.53 3.96
CA ASN A 257 -8.87 24.01 4.32
C ASN A 257 -7.82 22.90 4.23
N SER A 258 -6.57 23.29 3.93
CA SER A 258 -5.41 22.41 4.04
C SER A 258 -5.21 21.92 5.47
N PHE A 259 -4.75 20.69 5.61
CA PHE A 259 -4.20 20.21 6.88
C PHE A 259 -2.91 20.96 7.25
N TYR A 260 -2.57 20.96 8.54
CA TYR A 260 -1.33 21.51 9.10
C TYR A 260 -0.31 20.42 9.42
N LYS A 261 0.96 20.81 9.61
CA LYS A 261 2.07 19.90 9.92
C LYS A 261 1.97 19.26 11.32
N GLY A 262 1.54 20.01 12.33
CA GLY A 262 1.49 19.54 13.71
C GLY A 262 0.36 18.54 13.95
N LEU A 263 0.64 17.36 14.51
CA LEU A 263 -0.38 16.33 14.73
C LEU A 263 -1.44 16.71 15.79
N ASN A 264 -1.19 17.73 16.62
CA ASN A 264 -2.09 18.16 17.69
C ASN A 264 -3.20 19.11 17.21
N ASP A 265 -3.00 19.76 16.07
CA ASP A 265 -3.86 20.78 15.45
C ASP A 265 -3.98 20.59 13.92
N MET A 266 -3.59 19.41 13.43
CA MET A 266 -3.48 19.02 12.01
C MET A 266 -4.72 19.32 11.15
N VAL A 267 -5.91 19.33 11.73
CA VAL A 267 -7.18 19.51 11.01
C VAL A 267 -7.88 20.77 11.52
N PRO A 268 -8.03 21.83 10.71
CA PRO A 268 -8.72 23.06 11.12
C PRO A 268 -10.19 22.85 11.50
N HIS A 269 -10.92 22.02 10.74
CA HIS A 269 -12.31 21.64 11.01
C HIS A 269 -12.45 20.94 12.37
N LYS A 270 -12.92 21.70 13.37
CA LYS A 270 -12.93 21.30 14.79
C LYS A 270 -13.58 19.94 15.06
N PRO A 271 -14.77 19.59 14.51
CA PRO A 271 -15.38 18.26 14.73
C PRO A 271 -14.50 17.10 14.26
N SER A 272 -13.78 17.27 13.14
CA SER A 272 -12.83 16.26 12.65
C SER A 272 -11.61 16.15 13.56
N MET A 273 -11.07 17.28 14.03
CA MET A 273 -9.94 17.29 14.96
C MET A 273 -10.26 16.67 16.34
N GLU A 274 -11.46 16.89 16.87
CA GLU A 274 -11.89 16.27 18.14
C GLU A 274 -12.04 14.74 18.03
N ARG A 275 -12.36 14.22 16.83
CA ARG A 275 -12.29 12.78 16.54
C ARG A 275 -10.83 12.32 16.43
N ALA A 276 -9.99 13.08 15.72
CA ALA A 276 -8.57 12.75 15.55
C ALA A 276 -7.80 12.65 16.89
N LYS A 277 -8.04 13.59 17.83
CA LYS A 277 -7.45 13.55 19.19
C LYS A 277 -7.73 12.23 19.92
N LYS A 278 -8.92 11.65 19.70
CA LYS A 278 -9.39 10.37 20.26
C LYS A 278 -9.00 9.14 19.43
N ASN A 279 -8.11 9.28 18.45
CA ASN A 279 -7.75 8.25 17.47
C ASN A 279 -8.95 7.70 16.68
N LEU A 280 -10.06 8.45 16.57
CA LEU A 280 -11.25 8.05 15.82
C LEU A 280 -11.11 8.43 14.33
N PRO A 281 -11.61 7.60 13.40
CA PRO A 281 -11.70 7.96 11.99
C PRO A 281 -12.61 9.18 11.80
N PHE A 282 -12.32 10.05 10.84
CA PHE A 282 -13.10 11.26 10.59
C PHE A 282 -13.28 11.55 9.10
N GLN A 283 -14.40 12.20 8.75
CA GLN A 283 -14.69 12.61 7.37
C GLN A 283 -13.90 13.87 7.01
N VAL A 284 -13.51 13.93 5.73
CA VAL A 284 -12.72 15.01 5.11
C VAL A 284 -13.20 15.23 3.67
N GLN A 285 -12.77 16.33 3.02
CA GLN A 285 -12.97 16.48 1.57
C GLN A 285 -11.94 15.66 0.79
N CYS A 286 -10.69 15.61 1.20
CA CYS A 286 -9.68 14.75 0.58
C CYS A 286 -8.74 14.17 1.63
N CYS A 287 -8.57 12.83 1.62
CA CYS A 287 -7.67 12.14 2.55
C CYS A 287 -6.37 11.65 1.91
N TRP A 288 -6.26 11.66 0.57
CA TRP A 288 -5.20 10.91 -0.13
C TRP A 288 -3.81 11.31 0.34
N ASN A 289 -3.00 10.31 0.69
CA ASN A 289 -1.60 10.46 1.07
C ASN A 289 -0.83 9.16 0.78
N GLY A 290 0.03 8.69 1.69
CA GLY A 290 0.86 7.48 1.56
C GLY A 290 0.14 6.19 1.13
N ALA A 291 -1.15 6.04 1.46
CA ALA A 291 -2.00 4.99 0.90
C ALA A 291 -3.48 5.44 0.81
N ALA A 292 -4.27 4.72 0.02
CA ALA A 292 -5.72 4.90 -0.06
C ALA A 292 -6.42 3.57 -0.40
N VAL A 293 -7.46 3.22 0.38
CA VAL A 293 -8.42 2.19 0.02
C VAL A 293 -9.61 2.87 -0.66
N LEU A 294 -9.81 2.56 -1.94
CA LEU A 294 -10.82 3.17 -2.80
C LEU A 294 -11.96 2.20 -3.06
N ASN A 295 -13.17 2.72 -3.19
CA ASN A 295 -14.27 2.08 -3.90
C ASN A 295 -13.84 1.90 -5.37
N ALA A 296 -13.85 0.66 -5.87
CA ALA A 296 -13.42 0.37 -7.24
C ALA A 296 -14.50 0.71 -8.27
N LYS A 297 -15.78 0.84 -7.87
CA LYS A 297 -16.92 1.09 -8.76
C LYS A 297 -16.72 2.24 -9.76
N PRO A 298 -16.24 3.45 -9.39
CA PRO A 298 -16.08 4.55 -10.34
C PRO A 298 -14.94 4.36 -11.37
N PHE A 299 -14.06 3.38 -11.19
CA PHE A 299 -12.99 3.06 -12.15
C PHE A 299 -13.48 2.19 -13.33
N TYR A 300 -14.71 1.67 -13.26
CA TYR A 300 -15.33 0.92 -14.35
C TYR A 300 -16.38 1.76 -15.09
N GLU A 301 -16.86 1.24 -16.22
CA GLU A 301 -18.02 1.75 -16.96
C GLU A 301 -19.24 1.97 -16.04
N PRO A 302 -19.99 3.08 -16.19
CA PRO A 302 -19.87 4.12 -17.22
C PRO A 302 -18.91 5.28 -16.88
N THR A 303 -18.30 5.28 -15.69
CA THR A 303 -17.55 6.45 -15.19
C THR A 303 -16.09 6.47 -15.64
N ASN A 304 -15.42 5.31 -15.60
CA ASN A 304 -14.02 5.14 -16.02
C ASN A 304 -13.04 6.18 -15.44
N LEU A 305 -13.09 6.43 -14.12
CA LEU A 305 -12.13 7.33 -13.47
C LEU A 305 -10.69 6.87 -13.72
N LYS A 306 -9.83 7.85 -14.02
CA LYS A 306 -8.39 7.71 -14.21
C LYS A 306 -7.72 8.93 -13.57
N PHE A 307 -6.52 8.78 -13.05
CA PHE A 307 -5.73 9.93 -12.59
C PHE A 307 -5.49 10.88 -13.76
N ARG A 308 -5.48 12.18 -13.50
CA ARG A 308 -5.44 13.21 -14.53
C ARG A 308 -4.78 14.49 -14.03
N ILE A 309 -4.38 15.33 -14.97
CA ILE A 309 -4.12 16.75 -14.73
C ILE A 309 -5.45 17.53 -14.67
N SER A 310 -5.39 18.75 -14.16
CA SER A 310 -6.49 19.70 -14.20
C SER A 310 -6.87 20.06 -15.63
N LYS A 311 -8.16 20.30 -15.86
CA LYS A 311 -8.75 20.69 -17.14
C LYS A 311 -8.96 22.21 -17.20
N PRO A 312 -8.11 22.97 -17.94
CA PRO A 312 -8.20 24.43 -17.97
C PRO A 312 -9.54 24.94 -18.51
N GLU A 313 -10.20 24.18 -19.39
CA GLU A 313 -11.49 24.51 -19.99
C GLU A 313 -12.65 24.54 -18.98
N TYR A 314 -12.49 23.92 -17.80
CA TYR A 314 -13.44 24.01 -16.67
C TYR A 314 -12.94 24.94 -15.55
N ASN A 315 -11.87 25.73 -15.79
CA ASN A 315 -11.20 26.59 -14.81
C ASN A 315 -10.77 25.84 -13.53
N GLU A 316 -10.44 24.55 -13.66
CA GLU A 316 -9.89 23.79 -12.54
C GLU A 316 -8.56 24.38 -12.07
N CYS A 317 -8.22 24.15 -10.81
CA CYS A 317 -6.88 24.42 -10.31
C CYS A 317 -5.95 23.27 -10.68
N SER A 318 -4.70 23.58 -11.05
CA SER A 318 -3.62 22.59 -11.26
C SER A 318 -3.14 22.00 -9.92
N ALA A 319 -4.05 21.31 -9.22
CA ALA A 319 -3.80 20.55 -8.01
C ALA A 319 -3.12 19.21 -8.35
N SER A 320 -2.63 18.51 -7.32
CA SER A 320 -2.12 17.15 -7.50
C SER A 320 -3.16 16.21 -8.15
N GLU A 321 -2.68 15.18 -8.83
CA GLU A 321 -3.54 14.13 -9.42
C GLU A 321 -4.36 13.39 -8.33
N CYS A 322 -3.86 13.37 -7.10
CA CYS A 322 -4.52 12.80 -5.93
C CYS A 322 -5.67 13.69 -5.41
N SER A 323 -5.47 15.01 -5.38
CA SER A 323 -6.51 15.99 -5.07
C SER A 323 -7.60 16.00 -6.14
N LEU A 324 -7.23 15.87 -7.41
CA LEU A 324 -8.18 15.75 -8.51
C LEU A 324 -8.95 14.42 -8.44
N MET A 325 -8.32 13.32 -8.06
CA MET A 325 -9.01 12.05 -7.78
C MET A 325 -10.04 12.19 -6.65
N CYS A 326 -9.73 12.89 -5.55
CA CYS A 326 -10.71 13.23 -4.52
C CYS A 326 -11.89 14.02 -5.11
N ASN A 327 -11.62 15.07 -5.90
CA ASN A 327 -12.66 15.89 -6.52
C ASN A 327 -13.55 15.07 -7.48
N ASP A 328 -12.95 14.20 -8.30
CA ASP A 328 -13.65 13.31 -9.22
C ASP A 328 -14.54 12.30 -8.47
N PHE A 329 -14.09 11.80 -7.32
CA PHE A 329 -14.91 11.00 -6.41
C PHE A 329 -16.14 11.78 -5.92
N TRP A 330 -15.96 13.02 -5.44
CA TRP A 330 -17.08 13.87 -5.02
C TRP A 330 -18.06 14.19 -6.15
N GLU A 331 -17.55 14.53 -7.33
CA GLU A 331 -18.34 14.84 -8.52
C GLU A 331 -19.17 13.62 -8.97
N ASN A 332 -18.62 12.42 -8.87
CA ASN A 332 -19.34 11.18 -9.23
C ASN A 332 -20.19 10.59 -8.09
N GLY A 333 -20.38 11.33 -6.99
CA GLY A 333 -21.25 10.92 -5.88
C GLY A 333 -20.61 9.99 -4.83
N PHE A 334 -19.32 9.68 -4.98
CA PHE A 334 -18.53 8.83 -4.08
C PHE A 334 -17.91 9.68 -2.95
N ARG A 335 -18.79 10.21 -2.09
CA ARG A 335 -18.51 11.34 -1.19
C ARG A 335 -18.10 10.95 0.24
N LYS A 336 -18.08 9.66 0.57
CA LYS A 336 -17.75 9.17 1.91
C LYS A 336 -16.24 9.00 2.06
N ILE A 337 -15.51 10.11 2.15
CA ILE A 337 -14.04 10.13 2.25
C ILE A 337 -13.60 10.26 3.71
N VAL A 338 -12.69 9.38 4.16
CA VAL A 338 -12.35 9.15 5.58
C VAL A 338 -10.84 9.06 5.81
N THR A 339 -10.35 9.78 6.82
CA THR A 339 -9.00 9.63 7.36
C THR A 339 -9.01 8.76 8.63
N VAL A 340 -8.03 7.86 8.76
CA VAL A 340 -7.84 6.96 9.90
C VAL A 340 -6.56 7.35 10.66
N PRO A 341 -6.63 8.26 11.66
CA PRO A 341 -5.45 8.95 12.23
C PRO A 341 -4.52 8.09 13.09
N ARG A 342 -4.88 6.83 13.32
CA ARG A 342 -4.10 5.85 14.08
C ARG A 342 -3.24 4.94 13.21
N VAL A 343 -3.39 5.02 11.88
CA VAL A 343 -2.48 4.41 10.93
C VAL A 343 -1.52 5.50 10.47
N LEU A 344 -0.24 5.36 10.80
CA LEU A 344 0.81 6.37 10.56
C LEU A 344 1.90 5.78 9.67
N LEU A 345 2.06 6.31 8.46
CA LEU A 345 2.94 5.75 7.43
C LEU A 345 4.12 6.69 7.09
N PRO A 346 5.37 6.33 7.42
CA PRO A 346 6.55 7.02 6.93
C PRO A 346 7.03 6.43 5.58
N TYR A 347 7.93 7.15 4.92
CA TYR A 347 8.59 6.73 3.69
C TYR A 347 10.01 6.18 3.92
N GLU A 348 10.52 6.23 5.17
CA GLU A 348 11.85 5.75 5.52
C GLU A 348 11.85 4.82 6.73
N MET A 349 12.66 3.75 6.68
CA MET A 349 12.82 2.77 7.75
C MET A 349 13.27 3.41 9.07
N LYS A 350 14.06 4.50 9.01
CA LYS A 350 14.54 5.23 10.19
C LYS A 350 13.41 6.01 10.90
N HIS A 351 12.46 6.56 10.15
CA HIS A 351 11.30 7.28 10.70
C HIS A 351 10.29 6.32 11.32
N PHE A 352 10.10 5.13 10.74
CA PHE A 352 9.22 4.10 11.29
C PHE A 352 9.63 3.68 12.71
N LYS A 353 10.94 3.62 13.01
CA LYS A 353 11.46 3.30 14.36
C LYS A 353 11.01 4.29 15.44
N LEU A 354 10.64 5.52 15.08
CA LEU A 354 10.14 6.52 16.03
C LEU A 354 8.70 6.25 16.47
N LEU A 355 7.90 5.52 15.66
CA LEU A 355 6.48 5.26 15.98
C LEU A 355 6.29 4.51 17.31
N ASP A 356 7.28 3.72 17.72
CA ASP A 356 7.34 3.10 19.05
C ASP A 356 7.12 4.14 20.17
N ASP A 357 7.59 5.37 20.04
CA ASP A 357 7.41 6.44 21.05
C ASP A 357 6.08 7.20 20.91
N HIS A 358 5.32 6.97 19.82
CA HIS A 358 4.08 7.68 19.50
C HIS A 358 2.82 6.79 19.51
N TYR A 359 2.94 5.45 19.58
CA TYR A 359 1.80 4.55 19.70
C TYR A 359 1.01 4.81 21.00
N LYS A 360 -0.20 5.37 20.86
CA LYS A 360 -1.13 5.53 21.98
C LYS A 360 -1.75 4.16 22.31
N LEU A 361 -1.16 3.44 23.26
CA LEU A 361 -1.62 2.11 23.72
C LEU A 361 -2.95 2.11 24.52
N ASN A 362 -3.64 3.25 24.57
CA ASN A 362 -4.99 3.32 25.11
C ASN A 362 -5.96 2.45 24.27
N PRO A 363 -7.06 1.94 24.86
CA PRO A 363 -8.02 1.13 24.11
C PRO A 363 -8.49 1.85 22.85
N ILE A 364 -8.48 1.14 21.71
CA ILE A 364 -9.14 1.63 20.51
C ILE A 364 -10.65 1.72 20.83
N PRO A 365 -11.32 2.84 20.53
CA PRO A 365 -12.74 3.02 20.80
C PRO A 365 -13.61 1.88 20.26
N LEU A 366 -14.74 1.64 20.90
CA LEU A 366 -15.68 0.58 20.48
C LEU A 366 -16.14 0.82 19.03
N PRO A 367 -16.44 -0.22 18.24
CA PRO A 367 -16.83 -0.07 16.83
C PRO A 367 -17.95 0.96 16.60
N ASP A 368 -18.91 1.09 17.52
CA ASP A 368 -19.99 2.08 17.41
C ASP A 368 -19.50 3.53 17.60
N GLU A 369 -18.46 3.77 18.41
CA GLU A 369 -17.82 5.09 18.55
C GLU A 369 -17.01 5.46 17.30
N GLU A 370 -16.47 4.45 16.61
CA GLU A 370 -15.74 4.64 15.36
C GLU A 370 -16.63 5.14 14.23
N LYS A 371 -17.94 4.83 14.25
CA LYS A 371 -18.85 5.24 13.19
C LYS A 371 -18.87 6.75 12.99
N ILE A 372 -18.79 7.16 11.74
CA ILE A 372 -18.92 8.55 11.30
C ILE A 372 -20.39 8.80 10.96
N LYS A 373 -20.96 9.86 11.54
CA LYS A 373 -22.17 10.49 11.00
C LYS A 373 -21.74 11.43 9.89
N TYR A 374 -21.90 11.01 8.64
CA TYR A 374 -21.52 11.81 7.49
C TYR A 374 -22.32 13.11 7.40
N VAL A 375 -21.67 14.14 6.88
CA VAL A 375 -22.24 15.47 6.58
C VAL A 375 -21.89 15.87 5.14
N ASP A 376 -22.59 16.86 4.61
CA ASP A 376 -22.31 17.44 3.30
C ASP A 376 -20.89 18.04 3.25
N GLY A 377 -20.24 17.98 2.09
CA GLY A 377 -18.91 18.58 1.88
C GLY A 377 -18.95 20.10 1.73
N PRO A 378 -17.79 20.78 1.85
CA PRO A 378 -17.71 22.23 1.66
C PRO A 378 -18.03 22.62 0.20
N GLU A 379 -18.72 23.73 -0.06
CA GLU A 379 -19.02 24.17 -1.44
C GLU A 379 -17.77 24.57 -2.25
N THR A 380 -16.67 24.90 -1.58
CA THR A 380 -15.38 25.25 -2.19
C THR A 380 -14.21 24.66 -1.41
N VAL A 381 -13.05 24.53 -2.05
CA VAL A 381 -11.79 24.15 -1.40
C VAL A 381 -10.67 25.11 -1.74
N TRP A 382 -9.72 25.27 -0.82
CA TRP A 382 -8.46 25.96 -1.09
C TRP A 382 -7.55 25.12 -1.97
N CYS A 383 -7.12 25.70 -3.09
CA CYS A 383 -6.15 25.09 -3.97
C CYS A 383 -4.90 25.96 -4.14
N PHE A 384 -3.76 25.29 -4.18
CA PHE A 384 -2.44 25.84 -4.47
C PHE A 384 -1.97 25.15 -5.75
N GLY A 385 -1.89 25.88 -6.86
CA GLY A 385 -1.63 25.31 -8.18
C GLY A 385 -0.14 25.06 -8.44
N LEU A 386 0.17 24.02 -9.21
CA LEU A 386 1.50 23.75 -9.77
C LEU A 386 1.41 23.81 -11.30
N GLU A 387 2.02 24.84 -11.91
CA GLU A 387 1.97 25.07 -13.36
C GLU A 387 3.36 24.98 -14.03
N GLY A 388 4.44 24.97 -13.25
CA GLY A 388 5.80 24.85 -13.79
C GLY A 388 6.20 23.40 -14.12
N ASN A 389 6.80 23.18 -15.30
CA ASN A 389 7.45 21.92 -15.62
C ASN A 389 8.59 21.61 -14.64
N ASP A 390 8.80 20.33 -14.35
CA ASP A 390 9.78 19.84 -13.35
C ASP A 390 9.71 20.47 -11.94
N SER A 391 8.67 21.25 -11.64
CA SER A 391 8.45 21.80 -10.30
C SER A 391 7.96 20.72 -9.34
N ASN A 392 8.43 20.73 -8.09
CA ASN A 392 8.08 19.75 -7.06
C ASN A 392 7.00 20.23 -6.08
N ASN A 393 6.80 21.55 -5.99
CA ASN A 393 5.87 22.21 -5.08
C ASN A 393 4.91 23.11 -5.87
N PRO A 394 3.69 23.39 -5.37
CA PRO A 394 2.83 24.41 -5.97
C PRO A 394 3.52 25.77 -5.99
N ASN A 395 3.33 26.49 -7.09
CA ASN A 395 3.96 27.78 -7.38
C ASN A 395 2.96 28.90 -7.69
N GLN A 396 1.65 28.60 -7.67
CA GLN A 396 0.58 29.58 -7.88
C GLN A 396 -0.03 30.08 -6.57
N PRO A 397 -0.57 31.33 -6.54
CA PRO A 397 -1.33 31.84 -5.41
C PRO A 397 -2.49 30.93 -4.99
N ALA A 398 -2.79 30.91 -3.70
CA ALA A 398 -3.93 30.18 -3.17
C ALA A 398 -5.24 30.76 -3.73
N LYS A 399 -6.09 29.91 -4.31
CA LYS A 399 -7.45 30.28 -4.75
C LYS A 399 -8.48 29.31 -4.19
N GLN A 400 -9.65 29.83 -3.80
CA GLN A 400 -10.82 28.97 -3.56
C GLN A 400 -11.43 28.57 -4.90
N ILE A 401 -11.75 27.30 -5.06
CA ILE A 401 -12.42 26.75 -6.24
C ILE A 401 -13.64 25.94 -5.85
N LYS A 402 -14.66 25.92 -6.72
CA LYS A 402 -15.63 24.83 -6.74
C LYS A 402 -14.95 23.59 -7.32
N TYR A 403 -15.22 22.43 -6.74
CA TYR A 403 -14.64 21.15 -7.17
C TYR A 403 -15.70 20.13 -7.60
N THR A 404 -16.99 20.49 -7.50
CA THR A 404 -18.12 19.73 -8.03
C THR A 404 -19.09 20.65 -8.77
N THR A 405 -19.72 20.16 -9.83
CA THR A 405 -20.81 20.84 -10.54
C THR A 405 -22.19 20.50 -9.98
N ASN A 406 -22.34 19.32 -9.37
CA ASN A 406 -23.61 18.76 -8.88
C ASN A 406 -23.78 18.85 -7.34
N GLY A 407 -23.06 19.79 -6.71
CA GLY A 407 -23.09 20.06 -5.27
C GLY A 407 -22.48 18.94 -4.41
N THR A 408 -22.49 19.10 -3.10
CA THR A 408 -21.63 18.33 -2.18
C THR A 408 -22.39 17.47 -1.17
N LYS A 409 -23.68 17.22 -1.41
CA LYS A 409 -24.52 16.44 -0.50
C LYS A 409 -24.09 14.99 -0.33
N VAL A 410 -24.06 14.46 0.88
CA VAL A 410 -23.81 13.03 1.14
C VAL A 410 -25.13 12.30 1.36
N TYR A 411 -25.37 11.27 0.54
CA TYR A 411 -26.57 10.42 0.55
C TYR A 411 -26.33 9.06 1.22
#